data_AF-A0A975EHK0-F1
#
_entry.id   AF-A0A975EHK0-F1
#
_cell.length_a   1.000
_cell.length_b   1.000
_cell.length_c   1.000
_cell.angle_alpha   90.00
_cell.angle_beta   90.00
_cell.angle_gamma   90.00
#
_symmetry.space_group_name_H-M   'P 1'
#
loop_
_entity.id
_entity.type
_entity.pdbx_description
1 polymer ?
#
loop_
_entity_poly.entity_id
_entity_poly.type
_entity_poly.pdbx_seq_one_letter_code
_entity_poly.pdbx_strand_id
1 'polypeptide(L)'
;MPPAANPEFPLQIIVLAYIATAILIIILLQLLRMNGRLAALSARLSRSSRSEKLAEPDAEPGIVEVGPGTPFETFLKEDPERRTLAKKEQFKAYRKWRAEKGLNWSAKD
;
A
#
# COMPACT_ATOMS: atom_id res chain seq x y z
N MET A 1 -23.55 -58.92 -7.66
CA MET A 1 -22.08 -59.11 -7.75
C MET A 1 -21.45 -57.72 -7.66
N PRO A 2 -20.77 -57.36 -6.55
CA PRO A 2 -20.15 -56.05 -6.43
C PRO A 2 -18.98 -55.91 -7.42
N PRO A 3 -18.77 -54.74 -8.03
CA PRO A 3 -17.61 -54.51 -8.90
C PRO A 3 -16.34 -54.67 -8.07
N ALA A 4 -15.37 -55.42 -8.59
CA ALA A 4 -14.06 -55.56 -7.97
C ALA A 4 -13.44 -54.17 -7.79
N ALA A 5 -13.12 -53.81 -6.55
CA ALA A 5 -12.45 -52.55 -6.25
C ALA A 5 -11.09 -52.56 -6.98
N ASN A 6 -10.91 -51.66 -7.96
CA ASN A 6 -9.65 -51.60 -8.67
C ASN A 6 -8.56 -51.13 -7.69
N PRO A 7 -7.48 -51.90 -7.50
CA PRO A 7 -6.44 -51.61 -6.51
C PRO A 7 -5.62 -50.35 -6.84
N GLU A 8 -5.79 -49.79 -8.04
CA GLU A 8 -5.09 -48.61 -8.54
C GLU A 8 -5.66 -47.28 -7.99
N PHE A 9 -6.94 -47.25 -7.60
CA PHE A 9 -7.58 -46.03 -7.08
C PHE A 9 -6.93 -45.45 -5.81
N PRO A 10 -6.61 -46.24 -4.76
CA PRO A 10 -6.00 -45.69 -3.56
C PRO A 10 -4.61 -45.10 -3.82
N LEU A 11 -3.81 -45.71 -4.70
CA LEU A 11 -2.47 -45.22 -5.04
C LEU A 11 -2.53 -43.86 -5.76
N GLN A 12 -3.47 -43.69 -6.70
CA GLN A 12 -3.66 -42.43 -7.41
C GLN A 12 -4.05 -41.28 -6.46
N ILE A 13 -4.94 -41.56 -5.50
CA ILE A 13 -5.36 -40.57 -4.50
C ILE A 13 -4.18 -40.18 -3.60
N ILE A 14 -3.38 -41.15 -3.16
CA ILE A 14 -2.18 -40.91 -2.33
C ILE A 14 -1.17 -40.03 -3.10
N VAL A 15 -0.86 -40.36 -4.35
CA VAL A 15 0.05 -39.57 -5.18
C VAL A 15 -0.46 -38.15 -5.38
N LEU A 16 -1.75 -37.99 -5.69
CA LEU A 16 -2.37 -36.67 -5.84
C LEU A 16 -2.30 -35.85 -4.55
N ALA A 17 -2.53 -36.47 -3.40
CA ALA A 17 -2.43 -35.82 -2.10
C ALA A 17 -1.00 -35.34 -1.80
N TYR A 18 0.02 -36.13 -2.13
CA TYR A 18 1.43 -35.74 -2.00
C TYR A 18 1.79 -34.56 -2.90
N ILE A 19 1.34 -34.57 -4.16
CA ILE A 19 1.58 -33.47 -5.08
C ILE A 19 0.89 -32.19 -4.58
N ALA A 20 -0.36 -32.29 -4.14
CA ALA A 20 -1.13 -31.16 -3.61
C ALA A 20 -0.47 -30.55 -2.36
N THR A 21 0.00 -31.39 -1.43
CA THR A 21 0.73 -30.92 -0.24
C THR A 21 2.07 -30.31 -0.58
N ALA A 22 2.83 -30.87 -1.53
CA ALA A 22 4.07 -30.28 -2.01
C ALA A 22 3.85 -28.87 -2.60
N ILE A 23 2.81 -28.70 -3.43
CA ILE A 23 2.44 -27.40 -3.99
C ILE A 23 2.07 -26.40 -2.87
N LEU A 24 1.27 -26.82 -1.89
CA LEU A 24 0.92 -25.98 -0.75
C LEU A 24 2.15 -25.51 0.03
N ILE A 25 3.12 -26.40 0.27
CA ILE A 25 4.38 -26.04 0.93
C ILE A 25 5.16 -25.02 0.10
N ILE A 26 5.24 -25.20 -1.21
CA ILE A 26 5.93 -24.25 -2.10
C ILE A 26 5.25 -22.87 -2.04
N ILE A 27 3.91 -22.82 -2.11
CA ILE A 27 3.16 -21.56 -1.99
C ILE A 27 3.41 -20.90 -0.64
N LEU A 28 3.38 -21.67 0.45
CA LEU A 28 3.66 -21.15 1.79
C LEU A 28 5.06 -20.54 1.89
N LEU A 29 6.08 -21.21 1.36
CA LEU A 29 7.45 -20.69 1.32
C LEU A 29 7.55 -19.38 0.53
N GLN A 30 6.84 -19.27 -0.60
CA GLN A 30 6.80 -18.06 -1.40
C GLN A 30 6.11 -16.90 -0.66
N LEU A 31 5.01 -17.17 0.02
CA LEU A 31 4.32 -16.18 0.86
C LEU A 31 5.22 -15.69 2.01
N LEU A 32 5.91 -16.60 2.70
CA LEU A 32 6.86 -16.24 3.75
C LEU A 32 8.02 -15.40 3.21
N ARG A 33 8.56 -15.76 2.03
CA ARG A 33 9.61 -14.99 1.36
C ARG A 33 9.13 -13.59 0.98
N MET A 34 7.92 -13.47 0.45
CA MET A 34 7.31 -12.18 0.12
C MET A 34 7.09 -11.33 1.38
N ASN A 35 6.53 -11.92 2.44
CA ASN A 35 6.29 -11.23 3.70
C ASN A 35 7.59 -10.76 4.36
N GLY A 36 8.65 -11.58 4.32
CA GLY A 36 9.98 -11.18 4.79
C GLY A 36 10.58 -10.02 4.00
N ARG A 37 10.40 -10.00 2.67
CA ARG A 37 10.85 -8.87 1.83
C ARG A 37 10.03 -7.60 2.12
N LEU A 38 8.72 -7.74 2.32
CA LEU A 38 7.83 -6.65 2.71
C LEU A 38 8.21 -6.09 4.08
N ALA A 39 8.48 -6.94 5.06
CA ALA A 39 8.95 -6.53 6.39
C ALA A 39 10.33 -5.87 6.34
N ALA A 40 11.24 -6.35 5.49
CA ALA A 40 12.54 -5.71 5.29
C ALA A 40 12.41 -4.33 4.61
N LEU A 41 11.48 -4.19 3.65
CA LEU A 41 11.20 -2.92 2.99
C LEU A 41 10.50 -1.95 3.94
N SER A 42 9.51 -2.40 4.70
CA SER A 42 8.83 -1.56 5.70
C SER A 42 9.80 -1.10 6.79
N ALA A 43 10.67 -1.98 7.29
CA ALA A 43 11.69 -1.60 8.26
C ALA A 43 12.71 -0.59 7.68
N ARG A 44 13.02 -0.66 6.39
CA ARG A 44 13.88 0.33 5.71
C ARG A 44 13.16 1.67 5.52
N LEU A 45 11.89 1.65 5.12
CA LEU A 45 11.05 2.85 5.03
C LEU A 45 10.88 3.51 6.40
N SER A 46 10.59 2.75 7.46
CA SER A 46 10.49 3.28 8.83
C SER A 46 11.81 3.81 9.38
N ARG A 47 12.96 3.26 8.95
CA ARG A 47 14.27 3.82 9.29
C ARG A 47 14.59 5.07 8.48
N SER A 48 14.24 5.10 7.20
CA SER A 48 14.36 6.29 6.34
C SER A 48 13.52 7.42 6.90
N SER A 49 12.24 7.17 7.21
CA SER A 49 11.34 8.15 7.80
C SER A 49 11.76 8.57 9.22
N ARG A 50 12.35 7.67 10.03
CA ARG A 50 12.91 8.04 11.33
C ARG A 50 14.21 8.85 11.23
N SER A 51 15.03 8.60 10.22
CA SER A 51 16.25 9.39 9.94
C SER A 51 15.90 10.77 9.39
N GLU A 52 14.80 10.89 8.63
CA GLU A 52 14.24 12.15 8.17
C GLU A 52 13.56 12.91 9.32
N LYS A 53 12.93 12.21 10.27
CA LYS A 53 12.27 12.85 11.44
C LYS A 53 13.24 13.46 12.48
N LEU A 54 14.54 13.17 12.37
CA LEU A 54 15.59 13.81 13.19
C LEU A 54 16.27 14.97 12.45
N ALA A 55 15.96 15.16 11.16
CA ALA A 55 16.41 16.27 10.32
C ALA A 55 15.17 16.99 9.76
N GLU A 56 14.72 18.00 10.50
CA GLU A 56 13.64 18.95 10.18
C GLU A 56 12.19 18.59 10.59
N PRO A 57 11.50 19.55 11.25
CA PRO A 57 10.08 19.47 11.50
C PRO A 57 9.33 20.06 10.29
N ASP A 58 8.85 19.23 9.37
CA ASP A 58 7.63 19.54 8.61
C ASP A 58 7.31 18.41 7.60
N ALA A 59 6.21 17.70 7.88
CA ALA A 59 5.28 17.07 6.93
C ALA A 59 5.83 16.49 5.62
N GLU A 60 5.75 15.15 5.49
CA GLU A 60 5.89 14.41 4.24
C GLU A 60 5.09 15.07 3.08
N PRO A 61 5.68 15.18 1.88
CA PRO A 61 4.99 15.68 0.70
C PRO A 61 4.04 14.59 0.18
N GLY A 62 2.85 14.51 0.77
CA GLY A 62 1.74 13.73 0.24
C GLY A 62 1.48 14.12 -1.21
N ILE A 63 1.51 13.10 -2.08
CA ILE A 63 1.25 13.15 -3.51
C ILE A 63 0.11 14.15 -3.77
N VAL A 64 0.45 15.30 -4.37
CA VAL A 64 -0.57 16.26 -4.77
C VAL A 64 -1.18 15.68 -6.03
N GLU A 65 -2.37 15.10 -5.90
CA GLU A 65 -3.19 14.74 -7.04
C GLU A 65 -3.52 16.03 -7.80
N VAL A 66 -2.76 16.30 -8.87
CA VAL A 66 -2.98 17.41 -9.79
C VAL A 66 -3.68 16.84 -11.01
N GLY A 67 -5.00 17.06 -11.09
CA GLY A 67 -5.83 16.62 -12.21
C GLY A 67 -7.16 17.38 -12.24
N PRO A 68 -7.86 17.38 -13.39
CA PRO A 68 -9.18 18.00 -13.52
C PRO A 68 -10.15 17.34 -12.54
N GLY A 69 -10.80 18.16 -11.69
CA GLY A 69 -11.72 17.68 -10.64
C GLY A 69 -11.07 17.31 -9.30
N THR A 70 -9.77 17.54 -9.12
CA THR A 70 -9.08 17.26 -7.85
C THR A 70 -9.35 18.34 -6.78
N PRO A 71 -9.19 18.04 -5.48
CA PRO A 71 -9.35 19.03 -4.41
C PRO A 71 -8.39 20.24 -4.54
N PHE A 72 -7.27 20.06 -5.26
CA PHE A 72 -6.37 21.14 -5.61
C PHE A 72 -6.99 22.15 -6.58
N GLU A 73 -7.81 21.71 -7.54
CA GLU A 73 -8.56 22.63 -8.38
C GLU A 73 -9.64 23.39 -7.59
N THR A 74 -10.32 22.73 -6.65
CA THR A 74 -11.29 23.40 -5.77
C THR A 74 -10.60 24.50 -4.95
N PHE A 75 -9.42 24.21 -4.41
CA PHE A 75 -8.57 25.18 -3.73
C PHE A 75 -8.19 26.38 -4.62
N LEU A 76 -7.87 26.15 -5.89
CA LEU A 76 -7.54 27.22 -6.84
C LEU A 76 -8.78 27.93 -7.42
N LYS A 77 -9.96 27.30 -7.37
CA LYS A 77 -11.24 27.91 -7.78
C LYS A 77 -11.82 28.82 -6.70
N GLU A 78 -11.63 28.47 -5.43
CA GLU A 78 -12.05 29.32 -4.29
C GLU A 78 -11.28 30.64 -4.26
N ASP A 79 -10.04 30.66 -4.76
CA ASP A 79 -9.20 31.85 -4.78
C ASP A 79 -8.19 31.78 -5.95
N PRO A 80 -8.51 32.40 -7.10
CA PRO A 80 -7.69 32.34 -8.31
C PRO A 80 -6.37 33.09 -8.19
N GLU A 81 -6.24 34.02 -7.23
CA GLU A 81 -4.98 34.73 -6.99
C GLU A 81 -3.90 33.77 -6.47
N ARG A 82 -4.27 32.62 -5.92
CA ARG A 82 -3.33 31.59 -5.49
C ARG A 82 -2.54 30.98 -6.65
N ARG A 83 -2.97 31.16 -7.91
CA ARG A 83 -2.21 30.72 -9.09
C ARG A 83 -1.00 31.60 -9.38
N THR A 84 -0.97 32.84 -8.88
CA THR A 84 0.15 33.78 -9.08
C THR A 84 1.26 33.58 -8.06
N LEU A 85 0.96 32.94 -6.92
CA LEU A 85 1.93 32.59 -5.89
C LEU A 85 3.00 31.63 -6.43
N ALA A 86 4.20 31.68 -5.86
CA ALA A 86 5.25 30.72 -6.20
C ALA A 86 4.77 29.29 -5.90
N LYS A 87 5.11 28.32 -6.75
CA LYS A 87 4.65 26.91 -6.63
C LYS A 87 4.84 26.33 -5.21
N LYS A 88 5.90 26.71 -4.50
CA LYS A 88 6.15 26.33 -3.09
C LYS A 88 5.10 26.89 -2.13
N GLU A 89 4.69 28.13 -2.31
CA GLU A 89 3.67 28.80 -1.51
C GLU A 89 2.27 28.27 -1.81
N GLN A 90 1.98 27.94 -3.08
CA GLN A 90 0.73 27.28 -3.47
C GLN A 90 0.51 25.98 -2.71
N PHE A 91 1.54 25.12 -2.62
CA PHE A 91 1.43 23.87 -1.86
C PHE A 91 1.38 24.08 -0.35
N LYS A 92 2.01 25.14 0.19
CA LYS A 92 1.88 25.50 1.61
C LYS A 92 0.46 25.96 1.95
N ALA A 93 -0.11 26.83 1.12
CA ALA A 93 -1.48 27.29 1.26
C ALA A 93 -2.50 26.15 1.04
N TYR A 94 -2.26 25.26 0.08
CA TYR A 94 -3.09 24.08 -0.16
C TYR A 94 -3.12 23.13 1.04
N ARG A 95 -1.98 22.92 1.71
CA ARG A 95 -1.90 22.11 2.93
C ARG A 95 -2.71 22.72 4.08
N LYS A 96 -2.61 24.04 4.29
CA LYS A 96 -3.43 24.74 5.29
C LYS A 96 -4.92 24.63 4.98
N TRP A 97 -5.30 24.88 3.73
CA TRP A 97 -6.68 24.74 3.27
C TRP A 97 -7.23 23.32 3.45
N ARG A 98 -6.44 22.28 3.14
CA ARG A 98 -6.84 20.89 3.40
C ARG A 98 -7.04 20.60 4.89
N ALA A 99 -6.21 21.19 5.76
CA ALA A 99 -6.36 21.07 7.21
C ALA A 99 -7.61 21.78 7.74
N GLU A 100 -7.92 22.97 7.22
CA GLU A 100 -9.13 23.74 7.57
C GLU A 100 -10.41 23.06 7.09
N LYS A 101 -10.36 22.40 5.92
CA LYS A 101 -11.51 21.67 5.36
C LYS A 101 -11.67 20.25 5.92
N GLY A 102 -10.81 19.82 6.84
CA GLY A 102 -10.89 18.49 7.46
C GLY A 102 -10.57 17.32 6.51
N LEU A 103 -9.83 17.55 5.42
CA LEU A 103 -9.41 16.51 4.45
C LEU A 103 -8.14 15.74 4.86
N ASN A 104 -7.76 15.82 6.12
CA ASN A 104 -6.61 15.17 6.73
C ASN A 104 -7.06 13.82 7.32
N TRP A 105 -6.78 12.73 6.61
CA TRP A 105 -7.12 11.35 6.98
C TRP A 105 -6.27 10.79 8.14
N SER A 106 -5.71 11.63 9.01
CA SER A 106 -4.96 11.17 10.20
C SER A 106 -5.87 10.96 11.42
N ALA A 107 -7.13 10.60 11.22
CA ALA A 107 -8.10 10.33 12.28
C ALA A 107 -8.77 8.97 12.07
N LYS A 108 -8.00 7.89 12.28
CA LYS A 108 -8.53 6.62 12.78
C LYS A 108 -7.40 5.75 13.35
N ASP A 109 -7.01 6.04 14.57
CA ASP A 109 -6.61 5.01 15.55
C ASP A 109 -7.64 5.07 16.69
#